data_AF-A0ABD2WU22-F1
#
_entry.id   AF-A0ABD2WU22-F1
#
_cell.length_a   1.000
_cell.length_b   1.000
_cell.length_c   1.000
_cell.angle_alpha   90.00
_cell.angle_beta   90.00
_cell.angle_gamma   90.00
#
_symmetry.space_group_name_H-M   'P 1'
#
loop_
_entity.id
_entity.type
_entity.pdbx_description
1 polymer ?
#
loop_
_entity_poly.entity_id
_entity_poly.type
_entity_poly.pdbx_seq_one_letter_code
_entity_poly.pdbx_strand_id
1 'polypeptide(L)'
;MCEYRDCGSIGTIERFFEVCKNVHQRVHIDARDEEGRTPLHLAAELRRQEVVLLLLRRGADPNVANEIGRTPMHLVAMLNQFYGAEITKMVFEISAEKQRPVRVNAQDRWGDTPLHLVIPCGDKEVFKILLRRGADPNLANKYGTTPLHVVCCRICDDGLIQILFEICDEMQLTVQIDARDKSDKTPLQLAVANLLPNTVDGLLIRGADITNCLFPTSIDTGFQIDPSLTCKMGVASGALAVAEQLEARGYSFSRSDALTIMKFFAKHDLFEKSSSDLEKYLRDDQEFASRAKKAMILPSLSLYDLIHLRPEEEEKLLTYRDYFVFAGQYYKLMKIPKRQKENCILHLCEKLSRGFFRRWALDPFYELIHKRLPILCCEQILAKLNNRDLCNIYLVAAGQAS
;
A
#
# COMPACT_ATOMS: atom_id res chain seq x y z
N MET A 1 -17.58 -6.41 -40.49
CA MET A 1 -16.17 -6.32 -40.06
C MET A 1 -15.92 -7.52 -39.17
N CYS A 2 -15.08 -8.43 -39.63
CA CYS A 2 -14.68 -9.63 -38.89
C CYS A 2 -13.55 -9.25 -37.95
N GLU A 3 -13.69 -9.53 -36.66
CA GLU A 3 -12.60 -9.40 -35.70
C GLU A 3 -12.19 -10.80 -35.22
N TYR A 4 -10.94 -11.14 -35.56
CA TYR A 4 -10.05 -12.14 -34.96
C TYR A 4 -10.65 -13.03 -33.87
N ARG A 5 -11.19 -14.19 -34.26
CA ARG A 5 -11.25 -15.35 -33.36
C ARG A 5 -9.94 -16.10 -33.49
N ASP A 6 -9.29 -16.37 -32.36
CA ASP A 6 -8.18 -17.33 -32.25
C ASP A 6 -8.72 -18.74 -32.52
N CYS A 7 -8.99 -19.03 -33.79
CA CYS A 7 -9.77 -20.18 -34.26
C CYS A 7 -9.04 -21.53 -34.16
N GLY A 8 -7.77 -21.54 -33.75
CA GLY A 8 -6.97 -22.76 -33.68
C GLY A 8 -7.22 -23.60 -32.42
N SER A 9 -7.26 -22.98 -31.24
CA SER A 9 -7.34 -23.70 -29.96
C SER A 9 -8.78 -24.10 -29.59
N ILE A 10 -9.73 -23.16 -29.68
CA ILE A 10 -11.12 -23.41 -29.28
C ILE A 10 -11.84 -24.39 -30.21
N GLY A 11 -11.65 -24.24 -31.54
CA GLY A 11 -12.25 -25.14 -32.53
C GLY A 11 -11.75 -26.58 -32.41
N THR A 12 -10.51 -26.75 -31.95
CA THR A 12 -9.95 -28.09 -31.67
C THR A 12 -10.63 -28.71 -30.45
N ILE A 13 -10.86 -27.95 -29.38
CA ILE A 13 -11.56 -28.43 -28.17
C ILE A 13 -13.03 -28.75 -28.49
N GLU A 14 -13.71 -27.90 -29.25
CA GLU A 14 -15.10 -28.16 -29.68
C GLU A 14 -15.20 -29.44 -30.51
N ARG A 15 -14.30 -29.61 -31.49
CA ARG A 15 -14.22 -30.84 -32.30
C ARG A 15 -13.91 -32.07 -31.44
N PHE A 16 -13.04 -31.95 -30.44
CA PHE A 16 -12.78 -33.05 -29.49
C PHE A 16 -14.07 -33.50 -28.80
N PHE A 17 -14.86 -32.56 -28.26
CA PHE A 17 -16.13 -32.91 -27.62
C PHE A 17 -17.16 -33.48 -28.60
N GLU A 18 -17.21 -32.98 -29.84
CA GLU A 18 -18.08 -33.50 -30.89
C GLU A 18 -17.71 -34.94 -31.26
N VAL A 19 -16.42 -35.22 -31.46
CA VAL A 19 -15.92 -36.57 -31.73
C VAL A 19 -16.28 -37.51 -30.58
N CYS A 20 -16.00 -37.14 -29.33
CA CYS A 20 -16.37 -37.95 -28.17
C CYS A 20 -17.88 -38.23 -28.09
N LYS A 21 -18.72 -37.23 -28.39
CA LYS A 21 -20.17 -37.39 -28.47
C LYS A 21 -20.56 -38.40 -29.56
N ASN A 22 -19.96 -38.32 -30.74
CA ASN A 22 -20.25 -39.21 -31.87
C ASN A 22 -19.84 -40.66 -31.59
N VAL A 23 -18.75 -40.88 -30.85
CA VAL A 23 -18.31 -42.22 -30.44
C VAL A 23 -18.89 -42.68 -29.09
N HIS A 24 -19.89 -41.97 -28.56
CA HIS A 24 -20.54 -42.28 -27.27
C HIS A 24 -19.57 -42.37 -26.08
N GLN A 25 -18.43 -41.66 -26.15
CA GLN A 25 -17.44 -41.59 -25.09
C GLN A 25 -17.75 -40.42 -24.15
N ARG A 26 -17.91 -40.72 -22.86
CA ARG A 26 -18.14 -39.70 -21.84
C ARG A 26 -16.84 -38.93 -21.57
N VAL A 27 -16.89 -37.61 -21.71
CA VAL A 27 -15.81 -36.73 -21.26
C VAL A 27 -16.04 -36.35 -19.81
N HIS A 28 -15.06 -36.62 -18.95
CA HIS A 28 -15.05 -36.18 -17.56
C HIS A 28 -14.54 -34.73 -17.50
N ILE A 29 -15.47 -33.77 -17.58
CA ILE A 29 -15.13 -32.34 -17.67
C ILE A 29 -14.35 -31.79 -16.46
N ASP A 30 -14.56 -32.40 -15.29
CA ASP A 30 -13.88 -32.09 -14.04
C ASP A 30 -12.82 -33.15 -13.68
N ALA A 31 -12.26 -33.87 -14.68
CA ALA A 31 -11.13 -34.75 -14.46
C ALA A 31 -9.97 -33.98 -13.81
N ARG A 32 -9.23 -34.64 -12.92
CA ARG A 32 -8.17 -34.01 -12.12
C ARG A 32 -6.80 -34.55 -12.53
N ASP A 33 -5.82 -33.66 -12.63
CA ASP A 33 -4.40 -34.03 -12.73
C ASP A 33 -3.83 -34.45 -11.36
N GLU A 34 -2.53 -34.73 -11.29
CA GLU A 34 -1.85 -35.17 -10.07
C GLU A 34 -1.87 -34.12 -8.94
N GLU A 35 -2.04 -32.83 -9.28
CA GLU A 35 -2.20 -31.74 -8.31
C GLU A 35 -3.66 -31.44 -8.00
N GLY A 36 -4.60 -32.28 -8.47
CA GLY A 36 -6.02 -32.12 -8.24
C GLY A 36 -6.67 -31.03 -9.10
N ARG A 37 -5.95 -30.46 -10.08
CA ARG A 37 -6.46 -29.38 -10.94
C ARG A 37 -7.35 -29.94 -12.03
N THR A 38 -8.48 -29.28 -12.25
CA THR A 38 -9.38 -29.57 -13.38
C THR A 38 -9.00 -28.77 -14.63
N PRO A 39 -9.51 -29.11 -15.82
CA PRO A 39 -9.37 -28.27 -17.01
C PRO A 39 -9.75 -26.80 -16.78
N LEU A 40 -10.73 -26.53 -15.91
CA LEU A 40 -11.15 -25.17 -15.57
C LEU A 40 -10.09 -24.42 -14.75
N HIS A 41 -9.35 -25.11 -13.87
CA HIS A 41 -8.20 -24.51 -13.16
C HIS A 41 -7.13 -24.06 -14.16
N LEU A 42 -6.73 -24.98 -15.06
CA LEU A 42 -5.70 -24.71 -16.06
C LEU A 42 -6.12 -23.58 -17.01
N ALA A 43 -7.38 -23.56 -17.44
CA ALA A 43 -7.90 -22.51 -18.30
C ALA A 43 -7.90 -21.13 -17.61
N ALA A 44 -8.26 -21.08 -16.32
CA ALA A 44 -8.22 -19.86 -15.52
C ALA A 44 -6.79 -19.34 -15.32
N GLU A 45 -5.86 -20.22 -14.91
CA GLU A 45 -4.45 -19.91 -14.70
C GLU A 45 -3.77 -19.40 -15.98
N LEU A 46 -4.05 -20.06 -17.11
CA LEU A 46 -3.52 -19.70 -18.44
C LEU A 46 -4.32 -18.57 -19.12
N ARG A 47 -5.31 -17.98 -18.43
CA ARG A 47 -6.11 -16.84 -18.91
C ARG A 47 -6.85 -17.11 -20.23
N ARG A 48 -7.22 -18.37 -20.47
CA ARG A 48 -7.90 -18.81 -21.70
C ARG A 48 -9.40 -18.57 -21.58
N GLN A 49 -9.82 -17.30 -21.70
CA GLN A 49 -11.21 -16.86 -21.53
C GLN A 49 -12.24 -17.70 -22.32
N GLU A 50 -11.97 -17.97 -23.60
CA GLU A 50 -12.86 -18.77 -24.45
C GLU A 50 -12.97 -20.23 -23.97
N VAL A 51 -11.88 -20.79 -23.45
CA VAL A 51 -11.85 -22.14 -22.89
C VAL A 51 -12.61 -22.19 -21.55
N VAL A 52 -12.45 -21.17 -20.70
CA VAL A 52 -13.25 -21.02 -19.47
C VAL A 52 -14.74 -20.97 -19.80
N LEU A 53 -15.15 -20.14 -20.76
CA LEU A 53 -16.53 -20.04 -21.24
C LEU A 53 -17.06 -21.41 -21.69
N LEU A 54 -16.32 -22.09 -22.57
CA LEU A 54 -16.72 -23.39 -23.12
C LEU A 54 -16.88 -24.44 -22.00
N LEU A 55 -15.92 -24.54 -21.09
CA LEU A 55 -15.95 -25.50 -19.99
C LEU A 55 -17.14 -25.26 -19.07
N LEU A 56 -17.40 -24.02 -18.66
CA LEU A 56 -18.55 -23.67 -17.81
C LEU A 56 -19.88 -23.93 -18.53
N ARG A 57 -20.00 -23.60 -19.82
CA ARG A 57 -21.20 -23.87 -20.64
C ARG A 57 -21.49 -25.37 -20.75
N ARG A 58 -20.44 -26.19 -20.73
CA ARG A 58 -20.50 -27.67 -20.73
C ARG A 58 -20.62 -28.28 -19.34
N GLY A 59 -20.74 -27.48 -18.28
CA GLY A 59 -21.06 -27.94 -16.94
C GLY A 59 -19.87 -28.29 -16.06
N ALA A 60 -18.69 -27.72 -16.34
CA ALA A 60 -17.58 -27.74 -15.38
C ALA A 60 -18.03 -27.14 -14.03
N ASP A 61 -17.62 -27.74 -12.92
CA ASP A 61 -17.92 -27.22 -11.59
C ASP A 61 -16.91 -26.11 -11.21
N PRO A 62 -17.35 -24.85 -11.03
CA PRO A 62 -16.47 -23.74 -10.66
C PRO A 62 -15.90 -23.86 -9.23
N ASN A 63 -16.33 -24.85 -8.45
CA ASN A 63 -16.01 -25.00 -7.04
C ASN A 63 -15.08 -26.16 -6.72
N VAL A 64 -14.61 -26.90 -7.72
CA VAL A 64 -13.65 -27.99 -7.49
C VAL A 64 -12.40 -27.40 -6.86
N ALA A 65 -11.96 -27.97 -5.74
CA ALA A 65 -10.70 -27.61 -5.11
C ALA A 65 -9.59 -28.59 -5.53
N ASN A 66 -8.41 -28.05 -5.81
CA ASN A 66 -7.19 -28.81 -6.03
C ASN A 66 -6.60 -29.33 -4.70
N GLU A 67 -5.45 -30.01 -4.72
CA GLU A 67 -4.85 -30.64 -3.52
C GLU A 67 -4.47 -29.64 -2.41
N ILE A 68 -4.29 -28.35 -2.74
CA ILE A 68 -4.04 -27.30 -1.76
C ILE A 68 -5.30 -26.51 -1.40
N GLY A 69 -6.49 -27.00 -1.77
CA GLY A 69 -7.77 -26.38 -1.43
C GLY A 69 -8.16 -25.19 -2.33
N ARG A 70 -7.37 -24.87 -3.36
CA ARG A 70 -7.67 -23.75 -4.26
C ARG A 70 -8.69 -24.15 -5.31
N THR A 71 -9.71 -23.30 -5.45
CA THR A 71 -10.67 -23.36 -6.56
C THR A 71 -10.17 -22.56 -7.77
N PRO A 72 -10.79 -22.67 -8.97
CA PRO A 72 -10.46 -21.80 -10.09
C PRO A 72 -10.49 -20.32 -9.74
N MET A 73 -11.40 -19.88 -8.86
CA MET A 73 -11.48 -18.47 -8.45
C MET A 73 -10.25 -18.00 -7.65
N HIS A 74 -9.58 -18.88 -6.91
CA HIS A 74 -8.31 -18.54 -6.26
C HIS A 74 -7.22 -18.26 -7.31
N LEU A 75 -7.17 -19.07 -8.36
CA LEU A 75 -6.18 -18.88 -9.44
C LEU A 75 -6.44 -17.59 -10.21
N VAL A 76 -7.72 -17.24 -10.45
CA VAL A 76 -8.11 -15.95 -11.06
C VAL A 76 -7.71 -14.78 -10.17
N ALA A 77 -7.94 -14.87 -8.86
CA ALA A 77 -7.56 -13.83 -7.90
C ALA A 77 -6.05 -13.59 -7.84
N MET A 78 -5.23 -14.60 -8.16
CA MET A 78 -3.76 -14.48 -8.20
C MET A 78 -3.21 -13.95 -9.53
N LEU A 79 -4.08 -13.66 -10.52
CA LEU A 79 -3.64 -13.05 -11.78
C LEU A 79 -3.29 -11.57 -11.59
N ASN A 80 -2.51 -11.01 -12.51
CA ASN A 80 -2.25 -9.57 -12.53
C ASN A 80 -3.43 -8.79 -13.13
N GLN A 81 -3.44 -7.47 -12.92
CA GLN A 81 -4.59 -6.54 -13.09
C GLN A 81 -5.30 -6.49 -14.45
N PHE A 82 -4.81 -7.18 -15.49
CA PHE A 82 -5.26 -6.94 -16.87
C PHE A 82 -6.28 -7.95 -17.42
N TYR A 83 -6.51 -9.08 -16.74
CA TYR A 83 -7.32 -10.18 -17.31
C TYR A 83 -8.22 -10.91 -16.31
N GLY A 84 -8.08 -10.62 -15.02
CA GLY A 84 -8.84 -11.32 -13.98
C GLY A 84 -10.33 -10.95 -14.00
N ALA A 85 -10.66 -9.69 -14.33
CA ALA A 85 -12.02 -9.17 -14.23
C ALA A 85 -13.00 -9.85 -15.19
N GLU A 86 -12.64 -10.02 -16.46
CA GLU A 86 -13.47 -10.66 -17.48
C GLU A 86 -13.75 -12.12 -17.14
N ILE A 87 -12.72 -12.87 -16.73
CA ILE A 87 -12.85 -14.26 -16.31
C ILE A 87 -13.74 -14.33 -15.06
N THR A 88 -13.54 -13.45 -14.08
CA THR A 88 -14.33 -13.40 -12.85
C THR A 88 -15.82 -13.17 -13.15
N LYS A 89 -16.15 -12.14 -13.95
CA LYS A 89 -17.53 -11.84 -14.37
C LYS A 89 -18.17 -13.03 -15.06
N MET A 90 -17.49 -13.59 -16.05
CA MET A 90 -17.92 -14.75 -16.82
C MET A 90 -18.19 -15.97 -15.93
N VAL A 91 -17.27 -16.29 -15.02
CA VAL A 91 -17.42 -17.40 -14.09
C VAL A 91 -18.68 -17.22 -13.27
N PHE A 92 -18.91 -16.05 -12.65
CA PHE A 92 -20.12 -15.86 -11.85
C PHE A 92 -21.42 -15.84 -12.67
N GLU A 93 -21.43 -15.21 -13.86
CA GLU A 93 -22.60 -15.13 -14.73
C GLU A 93 -23.06 -16.51 -15.19
N ILE A 94 -22.17 -17.31 -15.78
CA ILE A 94 -22.52 -18.65 -16.28
C ILE A 94 -22.87 -19.57 -15.13
N SER A 95 -22.16 -19.46 -14.01
CA SER A 95 -22.44 -20.25 -12.80
C SER A 95 -23.83 -19.97 -12.25
N ALA A 96 -24.27 -18.71 -12.25
CA ALA A 96 -25.64 -18.34 -11.88
C ALA A 96 -26.67 -18.89 -12.88
N GLU A 97 -26.44 -18.75 -14.18
CA GLU A 97 -27.31 -19.32 -15.23
C GLU A 97 -27.46 -20.84 -15.10
N LYS A 98 -26.38 -21.54 -14.71
CA LYS A 98 -26.34 -22.99 -14.51
C LYS A 98 -26.81 -23.44 -13.13
N GLN A 99 -27.26 -22.52 -12.27
CA GLN A 99 -27.68 -22.79 -10.89
C GLN A 99 -26.60 -23.51 -10.05
N ARG A 100 -25.32 -23.19 -10.32
CA ARG A 100 -24.16 -23.64 -9.54
C ARG A 100 -23.44 -22.43 -8.96
N PRO A 101 -23.89 -21.85 -7.84
CA PRO A 101 -23.27 -20.66 -7.27
C PRO A 101 -21.78 -20.91 -6.96
N VAL A 102 -20.97 -19.90 -7.25
CA VAL A 102 -19.54 -19.92 -6.93
C VAL A 102 -19.37 -19.76 -5.42
N ARG A 103 -18.58 -20.65 -4.80
CA ARG A 103 -18.18 -20.57 -3.39
C ARG A 103 -17.09 -19.51 -3.23
N VAL A 104 -17.51 -18.25 -3.27
CA VAL A 104 -16.61 -17.08 -3.22
C VAL A 104 -15.74 -17.03 -1.95
N ASN A 105 -16.22 -17.63 -0.85
CA ASN A 105 -15.53 -17.74 0.44
C ASN A 105 -14.85 -19.08 0.67
N ALA A 106 -14.62 -19.88 -0.39
CA ALA A 106 -13.81 -21.08 -0.26
C ALA A 106 -12.42 -20.72 0.27
N GLN A 107 -11.92 -21.49 1.23
CA GLN A 107 -10.62 -21.30 1.85
C GLN A 107 -9.65 -22.37 1.36
N ASP A 108 -8.45 -21.95 0.96
CA ASP A 108 -7.38 -22.87 0.62
C ASP A 108 -6.71 -23.49 1.87
N ARG A 109 -5.63 -24.24 1.69
CA ARG A 109 -4.93 -24.93 2.78
C ARG A 109 -4.39 -24.00 3.86
N TRP A 110 -4.22 -22.70 3.58
CA TRP A 110 -3.79 -21.68 4.55
C TRP A 110 -4.96 -20.89 5.13
N GLY A 111 -6.19 -21.19 4.71
CA GLY A 111 -7.38 -20.44 5.10
C GLY A 111 -7.61 -19.20 4.23
N ASP A 112 -6.79 -18.96 3.21
CA ASP A 112 -6.93 -17.79 2.36
C ASP A 112 -8.10 -17.98 1.41
N THR A 113 -8.96 -16.96 1.31
CA THR A 113 -10.02 -16.89 0.30
C THR A 113 -9.51 -16.20 -0.97
N PRO A 114 -10.23 -16.27 -2.11
CA PRO A 114 -9.93 -15.43 -3.27
C PRO A 114 -9.80 -13.94 -2.92
N LEU A 115 -10.58 -13.43 -1.95
CA LEU A 115 -10.49 -12.03 -1.51
C LEU A 115 -9.15 -11.73 -0.80
N HIS A 116 -8.56 -12.68 -0.08
CA HIS A 116 -7.22 -12.50 0.48
C HIS A 116 -6.16 -12.42 -0.64
N LEU A 117 -6.26 -13.31 -1.63
CA LEU A 117 -5.23 -13.50 -2.64
C LEU A 117 -5.21 -12.40 -3.72
N VAL A 118 -6.34 -11.72 -3.96
CA VAL A 118 -6.40 -10.62 -4.94
C VAL A 118 -5.71 -9.33 -4.47
N ILE A 119 -5.65 -9.12 -3.15
CA ILE A 119 -5.16 -7.88 -2.54
C ILE A 119 -3.66 -7.65 -2.83
N PRO A 120 -2.76 -8.63 -2.65
CA PRO A 120 -1.33 -8.48 -3.02
C PRO A 120 -1.12 -8.26 -4.52
N CYS A 121 -1.98 -8.83 -5.38
CA CYS A 121 -1.91 -8.66 -6.83
C CYS A 121 -2.38 -7.26 -7.29
N GLY A 122 -3.13 -6.56 -6.43
CA GLY A 122 -3.62 -5.21 -6.66
C GLY A 122 -4.72 -5.11 -7.73
N ASP A 123 -5.35 -6.21 -8.13
CA ASP A 123 -6.46 -6.19 -9.10
C ASP A 123 -7.73 -5.66 -8.42
N LYS A 124 -7.87 -4.33 -8.47
CA LYS A 124 -9.01 -3.61 -7.88
C LYS A 124 -10.34 -4.03 -8.49
N GLU A 125 -10.38 -4.41 -9.77
CA GLU A 125 -11.65 -4.79 -10.40
C GLU A 125 -12.11 -6.17 -9.94
N VAL A 126 -11.21 -7.16 -9.89
CA VAL A 126 -11.54 -8.47 -9.29
C VAL A 126 -11.92 -8.32 -7.83
N PHE A 127 -11.18 -7.52 -7.05
CA PHE A 127 -11.50 -7.22 -5.65
C PHE A 127 -12.92 -6.68 -5.48
N LYS A 128 -13.31 -5.67 -6.28
CA LYS A 128 -14.67 -5.12 -6.29
C LYS A 128 -15.72 -6.16 -6.64
N ILE A 129 -15.46 -7.00 -7.67
CA ILE A 129 -16.39 -8.04 -8.09
C ILE A 129 -16.59 -9.06 -6.97
N LEU A 130 -15.51 -9.54 -6.34
CA LEU A 130 -15.59 -10.53 -5.27
C LEU A 130 -16.44 -10.03 -4.10
N LEU A 131 -16.23 -8.81 -3.62
CA LEU A 131 -17.05 -8.20 -2.57
C LEU A 131 -18.53 -8.11 -2.96
N ARG A 132 -18.83 -7.59 -4.16
CA ARG A 132 -20.22 -7.51 -4.66
C ARG A 132 -20.88 -8.86 -4.88
N ARG A 133 -20.10 -9.94 -4.99
CA ARG A 133 -20.59 -11.32 -5.11
C ARG A 133 -20.60 -12.06 -3.77
N GLY A 134 -20.48 -11.35 -2.65
CA GLY A 134 -20.66 -11.89 -1.30
C GLY A 134 -19.38 -12.44 -0.67
N ALA A 135 -18.21 -11.99 -1.12
CA ALA A 135 -16.98 -12.26 -0.40
C ALA A 135 -17.04 -11.64 1.01
N ASP A 136 -16.77 -12.42 2.04
CA ASP A 136 -16.81 -11.98 3.43
C ASP A 136 -15.54 -11.18 3.76
N PRO A 137 -15.65 -9.87 4.08
CA PRO A 137 -14.50 -9.03 4.40
C PRO A 137 -13.87 -9.35 5.78
N ASN A 138 -14.50 -10.21 6.59
CA ASN A 138 -14.07 -10.56 7.94
C ASN A 138 -13.56 -11.99 8.08
N LEU A 139 -13.65 -12.82 7.04
CA LEU A 139 -13.25 -14.22 7.17
C LEU A 139 -11.75 -14.30 7.40
N ALA A 140 -11.33 -14.80 8.55
CA ALA A 140 -9.92 -14.92 8.89
C ALA A 140 -9.31 -16.21 8.32
N ASN A 141 -8.07 -16.12 7.82
CA ASN A 141 -7.29 -17.29 7.44
C ASN A 141 -6.72 -18.02 8.68
N LYS A 142 -5.89 -19.06 8.48
CA LYS A 142 -5.30 -19.83 9.59
C LYS A 142 -4.34 -19.03 10.46
N TYR A 143 -3.96 -17.81 10.09
CA TYR A 143 -3.13 -16.90 10.86
C TYR A 143 -3.94 -15.82 11.59
N GLY A 144 -5.28 -15.88 11.54
CA GLY A 144 -6.13 -14.82 12.09
C GLY A 144 -6.18 -13.56 11.21
N THR A 145 -5.49 -13.57 10.06
CA THR A 145 -5.45 -12.45 9.13
C THR A 145 -6.76 -12.38 8.36
N THR A 146 -7.45 -11.25 8.44
CA THR A 146 -8.64 -10.94 7.63
C THR A 146 -8.24 -10.20 6.35
N PRO A 147 -9.12 -10.08 5.33
CA PRO A 147 -8.86 -9.22 4.16
C PRO A 147 -8.43 -7.80 4.52
N LEU A 148 -9.00 -7.20 5.57
CA LEU A 148 -8.61 -5.87 6.05
C LEU A 148 -7.15 -5.84 6.56
N HIS A 149 -6.68 -6.88 7.24
CA HIS A 149 -5.26 -6.98 7.61
C HIS A 149 -4.36 -7.03 6.36
N VAL A 150 -4.74 -7.81 5.34
CA VAL A 150 -3.97 -7.91 4.09
C VAL A 150 -3.89 -6.55 3.39
N VAL A 151 -4.97 -5.75 3.38
CA VAL A 151 -4.94 -4.36 2.86
C VAL A 151 -3.89 -3.52 3.60
N CYS A 152 -3.80 -3.66 4.92
CA CYS A 152 -2.89 -2.90 5.78
C CYS A 152 -1.43 -3.37 5.74
N CYS A 153 -1.15 -4.52 5.10
CA CYS A 153 0.19 -5.05 4.86
C CYS A 153 0.74 -4.76 3.47
N ARG A 154 0.00 -4.04 2.62
CA ARG A 154 0.46 -3.68 1.27
C ARG A 154 1.55 -2.61 1.34
N ILE A 155 2.46 -2.66 0.37
CA ILE A 155 3.49 -1.63 0.19
C ILE A 155 2.88 -0.35 -0.40
N CYS A 156 1.78 -0.46 -1.13
CA CYS A 156 1.13 0.67 -1.81
C CYS A 156 -0.16 1.10 -1.12
N ASP A 157 -0.27 2.42 -0.91
CA ASP A 157 -1.42 3.06 -0.28
C ASP A 157 -2.34 3.69 -1.34
N ASP A 158 -2.78 2.86 -2.28
CA ASP A 158 -3.40 3.26 -3.55
C ASP A 158 -4.93 3.47 -3.50
N GLY A 159 -5.51 3.57 -2.30
CA GLY A 159 -6.94 3.79 -2.08
C GLY A 159 -7.81 2.53 -2.05
N LEU A 160 -7.21 1.33 -1.99
CA LEU A 160 -7.97 0.07 -1.87
C LEU A 160 -8.85 0.02 -0.61
N ILE A 161 -8.41 0.63 0.49
CA ILE A 161 -9.16 0.74 1.73
C ILE A 161 -10.47 1.54 1.55
N GLN A 162 -10.46 2.62 0.76
CA GLN A 162 -11.69 3.36 0.43
C GLN A 162 -12.63 2.48 -0.39
N ILE A 163 -12.12 1.76 -1.39
CA ILE A 163 -12.92 0.82 -2.20
C ILE A 163 -13.55 -0.28 -1.32
N LEU A 164 -12.80 -0.83 -0.36
CA LEU A 164 -13.31 -1.83 0.58
C LEU A 164 -14.50 -1.26 1.36
N PHE A 165 -14.32 -0.09 1.99
CA PHE A 165 -15.37 0.50 2.82
C PHE A 165 -16.57 0.95 2.00
N GLU A 166 -16.37 1.60 0.85
CA GLU A 166 -17.44 2.01 -0.06
C GLU A 166 -18.31 0.84 -0.49
N ILE A 167 -17.70 -0.28 -0.90
CA ILE A 167 -18.47 -1.47 -1.31
C ILE A 167 -19.10 -2.16 -0.11
N CYS A 168 -18.42 -2.23 1.03
CA CYS A 168 -19.03 -2.79 2.22
C CYS A 168 -20.26 -1.98 2.66
N ASP A 169 -20.22 -0.65 2.58
CA ASP A 169 -21.38 0.20 2.86
C ASP A 169 -22.49 0.03 1.80
N GLU A 170 -22.14 -0.01 0.50
CA GLU A 170 -23.06 -0.30 -0.62
C GLU A 170 -23.81 -1.64 -0.39
N MET A 171 -23.07 -2.66 0.05
CA MET A 171 -23.56 -4.03 0.24
C MET A 171 -24.08 -4.30 1.66
N GLN A 172 -24.08 -3.30 2.55
CA GLN A 172 -24.46 -3.41 3.97
C GLN A 172 -23.66 -4.50 4.74
N LEU A 173 -22.40 -4.69 4.37
CA LEU A 173 -21.47 -5.59 5.04
C LEU A 173 -20.80 -4.86 6.20
N THR A 174 -20.94 -5.40 7.41
CA THR A 174 -20.23 -4.87 8.58
C THR A 174 -18.77 -5.35 8.55
N VAL A 175 -17.81 -4.43 8.66
CA VAL A 175 -16.38 -4.76 8.72
C VAL A 175 -15.90 -4.71 10.18
N GLN A 176 -15.21 -5.75 10.63
CA GLN A 176 -14.58 -5.81 11.95
C GLN A 176 -13.26 -5.02 11.93
N ILE A 177 -13.35 -3.73 12.24
CA ILE A 177 -12.23 -2.78 12.14
C ILE A 177 -11.05 -3.14 13.06
N ASP A 178 -11.35 -3.59 14.28
CA ASP A 178 -10.35 -3.93 15.30
C ASP A 178 -10.17 -5.45 15.49
N ALA A 179 -10.44 -6.24 14.44
CA ALA A 179 -10.11 -7.66 14.44
C ALA A 179 -8.62 -7.86 14.76
N ARG A 180 -8.28 -8.91 15.50
CA ARG A 180 -6.90 -9.22 15.91
C ARG A 180 -6.42 -10.49 15.24
N ASP A 181 -5.23 -10.43 14.63
CA ASP A 181 -4.56 -11.61 14.10
C ASP A 181 -3.94 -12.48 15.21
N LYS A 182 -3.28 -13.59 14.84
CA LYS A 182 -2.59 -14.46 15.82
C LYS A 182 -1.39 -13.81 16.51
N SER A 183 -0.88 -12.70 16.00
CA SER A 183 0.18 -11.90 16.62
C SER A 183 -0.40 -10.79 17.50
N ASP A 184 -1.71 -10.82 17.75
CA ASP A 184 -2.46 -9.81 18.51
C ASP A 184 -2.39 -8.41 17.89
N LYS A 185 -2.23 -8.33 16.56
CA LYS A 185 -2.17 -7.07 15.80
C LYS A 185 -3.52 -6.71 15.22
N THR A 186 -3.91 -5.44 15.34
CA THR A 186 -5.06 -4.87 14.64
C THR A 186 -4.66 -4.35 13.24
N PRO A 187 -5.62 -4.18 12.31
CA PRO A 187 -5.38 -3.52 11.04
C PRO A 187 -4.74 -2.13 11.18
N LEU A 188 -5.16 -1.32 12.16
CA LEU A 188 -4.58 0.01 12.40
C LEU A 188 -3.10 -0.08 12.76
N GLN A 189 -2.73 -1.00 13.66
CA GLN A 189 -1.33 -1.21 14.03
C GLN A 189 -0.47 -1.63 12.84
N LEU A 190 -0.99 -2.48 11.94
CA LEU A 190 -0.30 -2.87 10.72
C LEU A 190 -0.17 -1.70 9.73
N ALA A 191 -1.23 -0.91 9.54
CA ALA A 191 -1.21 0.25 8.65
C ALA A 191 -0.20 1.32 9.12
N VAL A 192 -0.11 1.53 10.44
CA VAL A 192 0.86 2.44 11.06
C VAL A 192 2.27 1.88 10.94
N ALA A 193 2.49 0.58 11.17
CA ALA A 193 3.80 -0.04 11.00
C ALA A 193 4.33 0.03 9.55
N ASN A 194 3.41 0.00 8.56
CA ASN A 194 3.72 0.11 7.13
C ASN A 194 3.67 1.53 6.59
N LEU A 195 3.44 2.55 7.43
CA LEU A 195 3.42 3.97 7.06
C LEU A 195 2.41 4.29 5.94
N LEU A 196 1.17 3.79 6.06
CA LEU A 196 0.10 3.93 5.05
C LEU A 196 -0.93 5.01 5.44
N PRO A 197 -0.69 6.31 5.19
CA PRO A 197 -1.55 7.40 5.67
C PRO A 197 -3.00 7.40 5.16
N ASN A 198 -3.27 7.02 3.90
CA ASN A 198 -4.64 6.90 3.39
C ASN A 198 -5.39 5.73 4.04
N THR A 199 -4.68 4.66 4.36
CA THR A 199 -5.23 3.49 5.07
C THR A 199 -5.46 3.78 6.55
N VAL A 200 -4.52 4.44 7.23
CA VAL A 200 -4.69 4.91 8.60
C VAL A 200 -5.88 5.85 8.71
N ASP A 201 -5.99 6.85 7.84
CA ASP A 201 -7.13 7.79 7.84
C ASP A 201 -8.46 7.05 7.62
N GLY A 202 -8.51 6.13 6.66
CA GLY A 202 -9.69 5.30 6.41
C GLY A 202 -10.12 4.49 7.64
N LEU A 203 -9.18 3.84 8.32
CA LEU A 203 -9.45 3.07 9.53
C LEU A 203 -9.94 3.95 10.68
N LEU A 204 -9.28 5.07 10.91
CA LEU A 204 -9.66 6.00 11.98
C LEU A 204 -11.04 6.65 11.72
N ILE A 205 -11.39 6.92 10.45
CA ILE A 205 -12.74 7.39 10.07
C ILE A 205 -13.80 6.33 10.43
N ARG A 206 -13.44 5.04 10.33
CA ARG A 206 -14.29 3.91 10.70
C ARG A 206 -14.26 3.56 12.19
N GLY A 207 -13.60 4.39 13.01
CA GLY A 207 -13.59 4.22 14.46
C GLY A 207 -12.62 3.17 14.98
N ALA A 208 -11.53 2.88 14.24
CA ALA A 208 -10.45 2.02 14.73
C ALA A 208 -9.91 2.51 16.08
N ASP A 209 -9.70 1.59 17.01
CA ASP A 209 -9.19 1.90 18.34
C ASP A 209 -7.71 2.34 18.29
N ILE A 210 -7.46 3.58 18.70
CA ILE A 210 -6.15 4.22 18.70
C ILE A 210 -5.34 3.97 19.99
N THR A 211 -5.96 3.46 21.05
CA THR A 211 -5.39 3.43 22.41
C THR A 211 -4.06 2.67 22.53
N ASN A 212 -3.89 1.60 21.75
CA ASN A 212 -2.71 0.74 21.76
C ASN A 212 -1.88 0.85 20.46
N CYS A 213 -2.01 1.97 19.75
CA CYS A 213 -1.23 2.21 18.55
C CYS A 213 0.20 2.62 18.94
N LEU A 214 1.20 1.85 18.51
CA LEU A 214 2.62 2.18 18.71
C LEU A 214 3.25 2.59 17.39
N PHE A 215 4.02 3.67 17.41
CA PHE A 215 4.79 4.08 16.24
C PHE A 215 5.93 3.08 15.97
N PRO A 216 6.19 2.67 14.71
CA PRO A 216 7.23 1.70 14.42
C PRO A 216 8.64 2.20 14.77
N THR A 217 9.41 1.38 15.51
CA THR A 217 10.87 1.56 15.68
C THR A 217 11.67 1.10 14.45
N SER A 218 11.02 0.34 13.57
CA SER A 218 11.52 -0.15 12.28
C SER A 218 10.33 -0.41 11.37
N ILE A 219 10.49 -0.17 10.08
CA ILE A 219 9.52 -0.68 9.10
C ILE A 219 9.74 -2.19 9.00
N ASP A 220 8.85 -2.95 9.61
CA ASP A 220 8.84 -4.41 9.58
C ASP A 220 7.94 -4.88 8.44
N THR A 221 8.18 -4.36 7.24
CA THR A 221 7.63 -4.97 6.05
C THR A 221 8.37 -6.29 5.89
N GLY A 222 7.68 -7.42 6.00
CA GLY A 222 8.21 -8.74 5.60
C GLY A 222 8.70 -8.80 4.13
N PHE A 223 8.63 -7.68 3.43
CA PHE A 223 9.26 -7.35 2.18
C PHE A 223 10.35 -6.30 2.45
N GLN A 224 11.62 -6.64 2.19
CA GLN A 224 12.71 -5.66 2.19
C GLN A 224 12.32 -4.48 1.30
N ILE A 225 12.12 -3.29 1.89
CA ILE A 225 11.92 -2.07 1.11
C ILE A 225 13.22 -1.83 0.33
N ASP A 226 13.08 -1.74 -1.00
CA ASP A 226 14.16 -1.37 -1.90
C ASP A 226 14.83 -0.08 -1.38
N PRO A 227 16.15 -0.07 -1.12
CA PRO A 227 16.90 1.09 -0.60
C PRO A 227 16.92 2.33 -1.51
N SER A 228 16.12 2.37 -2.58
CA SER A 228 16.08 3.49 -3.52
C SER A 228 15.76 4.82 -2.83
N LEU A 229 16.43 5.91 -3.22
CA LEU A 229 16.22 7.21 -2.59
C LEU A 229 14.78 7.73 -2.72
N THR A 230 14.04 7.37 -3.77
CA THR A 230 12.63 7.78 -3.90
C THR A 230 11.78 7.19 -2.77
N CYS A 231 12.14 6.02 -2.25
CA CYS A 231 11.49 5.43 -1.07
C CYS A 231 11.75 6.24 0.20
N LYS A 232 12.90 6.93 0.35
CA LYS A 232 13.20 7.74 1.55
C LYS A 232 12.20 8.87 1.78
N MET A 233 11.84 9.61 0.72
CA MET A 233 10.85 10.67 0.83
C MET A 233 9.47 10.11 1.18
N GLY A 234 9.08 8.97 0.58
CA GLY A 234 7.84 8.28 0.92
C GLY A 234 7.81 7.81 2.37
N VAL A 235 8.92 7.25 2.88
CA VAL A 235 9.05 6.83 4.28
C VAL A 235 8.98 8.03 5.23
N ALA A 236 9.75 9.08 4.97
CA ALA A 236 9.76 10.28 5.83
C ALA A 236 8.40 10.96 5.89
N SER A 237 7.78 11.20 4.72
CA SER A 237 6.47 11.82 4.63
C SER A 237 5.35 10.91 5.17
N GLY A 238 5.39 9.61 4.90
CA GLY A 238 4.43 8.63 5.43
C GLY A 238 4.47 8.55 6.95
N ALA A 239 5.68 8.52 7.53
CA ALA A 239 5.89 8.56 8.98
C ALA A 239 5.25 9.78 9.64
N LEU A 240 5.49 10.98 9.11
CA LEU A 240 4.95 12.20 9.69
C LEU A 240 3.46 12.39 9.39
N ALA A 241 2.99 11.98 8.21
CA ALA A 241 1.57 12.00 7.88
C ALA A 241 0.77 11.10 8.82
N VAL A 242 1.26 9.88 9.08
CA VAL A 242 0.65 8.97 10.05
C VAL A 242 0.68 9.56 11.46
N ALA A 243 1.81 10.11 11.90
CA ALA A 243 1.91 10.73 13.23
C ALA A 243 0.92 11.90 13.39
N GLU A 244 0.83 12.78 12.39
CA GLU A 244 -0.10 13.90 12.37
C GLU A 244 -1.57 13.44 12.40
N GLN A 245 -1.92 12.40 11.63
CA GLN A 245 -3.27 11.83 11.62
C GLN A 245 -3.65 11.22 12.97
N LEU A 246 -2.71 10.54 13.63
CA LEU A 246 -2.92 10.00 14.97
C LEU A 246 -3.14 11.15 15.98
N GLU A 247 -2.30 12.19 15.96
CA GLU A 247 -2.48 13.39 16.81
C GLU A 247 -3.85 14.04 16.59
N ALA A 248 -4.24 14.23 15.32
CA ALA A 248 -5.51 14.83 14.94
C ALA A 248 -6.74 14.03 15.41
N ARG A 249 -6.56 12.74 15.73
CA ARG A 249 -7.61 11.85 16.26
C ARG A 249 -7.46 11.58 17.75
N GLY A 250 -6.67 12.39 18.46
CA GLY A 250 -6.59 12.40 19.92
C GLY A 250 -5.48 11.52 20.50
N TYR A 251 -4.60 10.94 19.69
CA TYR A 251 -3.40 10.29 20.21
C TYR A 251 -2.45 11.34 20.79
N SER A 252 -2.13 11.22 22.07
CA SER A 252 -1.18 12.11 22.73
C SER A 252 0.23 11.53 22.63
N PHE A 253 1.07 12.11 21.75
CA PHE A 253 2.47 11.71 21.68
C PHE A 253 3.19 12.07 22.97
N SER A 254 3.85 11.08 23.56
CA SER A 254 4.78 11.30 24.67
C SER A 254 6.17 11.69 24.14
N ARG A 255 7.05 12.13 25.05
CA ARG A 255 8.48 12.30 24.74
C ARG A 255 9.10 11.00 24.19
N SER A 256 8.69 9.84 24.70
CA SER A 256 9.21 8.54 24.24
C SER A 256 8.79 8.24 22.79
N ASP A 257 7.56 8.61 22.40
CA ASP A 257 7.06 8.38 21.05
C ASP A 257 7.78 9.30 20.04
N ALA A 258 7.93 10.57 20.40
CA ALA A 258 8.70 11.51 19.60
C ALA A 258 10.15 11.05 19.39
N LEU A 259 10.80 10.58 20.46
CA LEU A 259 12.13 10.01 20.39
C LEU A 259 12.18 8.77 19.48
N THR A 260 11.13 7.94 19.50
CA THR A 260 11.01 6.78 18.62
C THR A 260 10.99 7.21 17.15
N ILE A 261 10.20 8.23 16.80
CA ILE A 261 10.18 8.80 15.45
C ILE A 261 11.54 9.40 15.09
N MET A 262 12.18 10.18 15.98
CA MET A 262 13.49 10.79 15.69
C MET A 262 14.58 9.74 15.47
N LYS A 263 14.60 8.67 16.29
CA LYS A 263 15.50 7.52 16.10
C LYS A 263 15.21 6.76 14.81
N PHE A 264 13.94 6.61 14.45
CA PHE A 264 13.53 6.02 13.20
C PHE A 264 14.12 6.80 12.01
N PHE A 265 13.97 8.13 12.00
CA PHE A 265 14.53 8.98 10.96
C PHE A 265 16.07 8.91 10.89
N ALA A 266 16.74 8.88 12.05
CA ALA A 266 18.19 8.72 12.12
C ALA A 266 18.65 7.37 11.54
N LYS A 267 17.99 6.28 11.94
CA LYS A 267 18.28 4.91 11.50
C LYS A 267 18.15 4.71 9.99
N HIS A 268 17.27 5.47 9.34
CA HIS A 268 17.00 5.37 7.91
C HIS A 268 17.68 6.46 7.06
N ASP A 269 18.62 7.21 7.63
CA ASP A 269 19.36 8.29 6.96
C ASP A 269 18.42 9.27 6.22
N LEU A 270 17.35 9.69 6.92
CA LEU A 270 16.31 10.56 6.35
C LEU A 270 16.65 12.05 6.44
N PHE A 271 17.78 12.44 7.04
CA PHE A 271 18.12 13.86 7.25
C PHE A 271 19.63 14.23 7.24
N GLU A 272 20.56 13.35 6.85
CA GLU A 272 22.01 13.68 6.73
C GLU A 272 22.45 13.97 5.27
N LYS A 273 23.65 14.50 4.96
CA LYS A 273 24.12 15.91 5.06
C LYS A 273 23.77 16.63 3.75
N SER A 274 22.85 17.59 3.80
CA SER A 274 22.83 18.67 2.81
C SER A 274 24.05 19.57 3.09
N SER A 275 25.08 19.55 2.24
CA SER A 275 26.14 20.57 2.30
C SER A 275 25.48 21.95 2.21
N SER A 276 25.94 22.94 2.97
CA SER A 276 25.45 24.33 2.91
C SER A 276 25.46 24.93 1.49
N ASP A 277 26.20 24.33 0.56
CA ASP A 277 26.27 24.72 -0.85
C ASP A 277 25.24 24.03 -1.76
N LEU A 278 24.34 23.20 -1.23
CA LEU A 278 23.45 22.38 -2.07
C LEU A 278 22.44 23.23 -2.84
N GLU A 279 21.79 24.19 -2.19
CA GLU A 279 20.86 25.10 -2.88
C GLU A 279 21.58 25.96 -3.92
N LYS A 280 22.84 26.32 -3.68
CA LYS A 280 23.67 27.06 -4.63
C LYS A 280 24.02 26.18 -5.83
N TYR A 281 24.45 24.95 -5.57
CA TYR A 281 24.76 23.94 -6.59
C TYR A 281 23.55 23.62 -7.48
N LEU A 282 22.35 23.50 -6.89
CA LEU A 282 21.11 23.26 -7.64
C LEU A 282 20.62 24.49 -8.43
N ARG A 283 20.96 25.71 -8.00
CA ARG A 283 20.63 26.95 -8.75
C ARG A 283 21.43 27.08 -10.04
N ASP A 284 22.71 26.71 -10.01
CA ASP A 284 23.60 26.89 -11.15
C ASP A 284 23.43 25.80 -12.22
N ASP A 285 22.71 24.71 -11.90
CA ASP A 285 22.43 23.60 -12.81
C ASP A 285 21.16 23.86 -13.65
N GLN A 286 21.36 24.39 -14.87
CA GLN A 286 20.27 24.67 -15.81
C GLN A 286 19.50 23.41 -16.25
N GLU A 287 20.18 22.27 -16.34
CA GLU A 287 19.56 21.00 -16.72
C GLU A 287 18.62 20.53 -15.62
N PHE A 288 19.08 20.56 -14.37
CA PHE A 288 18.26 20.31 -13.19
C PHE A 288 17.06 21.24 -13.15
N ALA A 289 17.27 22.55 -13.24
CA ALA A 289 16.19 23.54 -13.12
C ALA A 289 15.07 23.32 -14.13
N SER A 290 15.42 23.03 -15.39
CA SER A 290 14.45 22.73 -16.46
C SER A 290 13.62 21.47 -16.17
N ARG A 291 14.24 20.43 -15.62
CA ARG A 291 13.56 19.16 -15.30
C ARG A 291 12.74 19.27 -14.01
N ALA A 292 13.25 19.95 -13.00
CA ALA A 292 12.57 20.18 -11.72
C ALA A 292 11.33 21.06 -11.86
N LYS A 293 11.35 22.08 -12.73
CA LYS A 293 10.16 22.90 -13.06
C LYS A 293 9.01 22.10 -13.70
N LYS A 294 9.30 20.95 -14.31
CA LYS A 294 8.30 20.04 -14.89
C LYS A 294 7.80 19.00 -13.89
N ALA A 295 8.50 18.81 -12.78
CA ALA A 295 8.11 17.90 -11.72
C ALA A 295 7.15 18.61 -10.76
N MET A 296 5.87 18.66 -11.14
CA MET A 296 4.82 19.32 -10.34
C MET A 296 4.46 18.46 -9.12
N ILE A 297 4.46 19.07 -7.93
CA ILE A 297 3.98 18.48 -6.68
C ILE A 297 2.50 18.80 -6.52
N LEU A 298 2.18 20.09 -6.57
CA LEU A 298 0.82 20.63 -6.71
C LEU A 298 0.66 21.24 -8.10
N PRO A 299 -0.58 21.50 -8.57
CA PRO A 299 -0.80 22.16 -9.87
C PRO A 299 -0.06 23.50 -10.03
N SER A 300 0.17 24.22 -8.93
CA SER A 300 0.82 25.54 -8.90
C SER A 300 2.24 25.52 -8.31
N LEU A 301 2.77 24.36 -7.89
CA LEU A 301 4.05 24.27 -7.18
C LEU A 301 4.92 23.16 -7.77
N SER A 302 6.02 23.54 -8.42
CA SER A 302 7.01 22.59 -8.93
C SER A 302 8.05 22.21 -7.87
N LEU A 303 8.77 21.12 -8.11
CA LEU A 303 9.92 20.74 -7.29
C LEU A 303 10.98 21.84 -7.24
N TYR A 304 11.17 22.58 -8.34
CA TYR A 304 12.08 23.71 -8.36
C TYR A 304 11.62 24.80 -7.39
N ASP A 305 10.34 25.15 -7.40
CA ASP A 305 9.78 26.18 -6.52
C ASP A 305 9.88 25.73 -5.06
N LEU A 306 9.58 24.46 -4.77
CA LEU A 306 9.63 23.90 -3.42
C LEU A 306 11.03 23.98 -2.80
N ILE A 307 12.07 23.65 -3.56
CA ILE A 307 13.46 23.71 -3.05
C ILE A 307 13.84 25.14 -2.65
N HIS A 308 13.26 26.14 -3.31
CA HIS A 308 13.57 27.56 -3.06
C HIS A 308 12.59 28.25 -2.12
N LEU A 309 11.50 27.57 -1.74
CA LEU A 309 10.49 28.11 -0.85
C LEU A 309 11.06 28.26 0.57
N ARG A 310 10.67 29.29 1.31
CA ARG A 310 11.08 29.39 2.72
C ARG A 310 10.30 28.37 3.57
N PRO A 311 10.90 27.79 4.63
CA PRO A 311 10.21 26.83 5.50
C PRO A 311 8.86 27.34 6.03
N GLU A 312 8.75 28.62 6.41
CA GLU A 312 7.53 29.20 6.98
C GLU A 312 6.40 29.39 5.94
N GLU A 313 6.75 29.46 4.66
CA GLU A 313 5.79 29.51 3.55
C GLU A 313 5.36 28.09 3.16
N GLU A 314 6.26 27.13 3.31
CA GLU A 314 6.02 25.72 2.99
C GLU A 314 4.97 25.08 3.88
N GLU A 315 5.08 25.26 5.19
CA GLU A 315 4.16 24.71 6.19
C GLU A 315 2.70 25.17 5.95
N LYS A 316 2.51 26.27 5.22
CA LYS A 316 1.19 26.79 4.85
C LYS A 316 0.66 26.24 3.53
N LEU A 317 1.54 25.73 2.68
CA LEU A 317 1.23 25.33 1.31
C LEU A 317 1.17 23.81 1.12
N LEU A 318 1.91 23.04 1.93
CA LEU A 318 2.05 21.59 1.77
C LEU A 318 1.79 20.86 3.09
N THR A 319 1.11 19.73 2.97
CA THR A 319 0.97 18.74 4.04
C THR A 319 1.95 17.58 3.85
N TYR A 320 2.19 16.78 4.89
CA TYR A 320 2.96 15.55 4.75
C TYR A 320 2.34 14.58 3.73
N ARG A 321 1.01 14.59 3.60
CA ARG A 321 0.30 13.78 2.61
C ARG A 321 0.62 14.20 1.18
N ASP A 322 0.79 15.49 0.90
CA ASP A 322 1.18 15.98 -0.43
C ASP A 322 2.58 15.47 -0.82
N TYR A 323 3.51 15.50 0.14
CA TYR A 323 4.84 14.89 -0.02
C TYR A 323 4.77 13.39 -0.31
N PHE A 324 3.92 12.67 0.43
CA PHE A 324 3.73 11.23 0.27
C PHE A 324 3.18 10.86 -1.11
N VAL A 325 2.15 11.59 -1.57
CA VAL A 325 1.57 11.42 -2.92
C VAL A 325 2.62 11.71 -3.99
N PHE A 326 3.41 12.78 -3.83
CA PHE A 326 4.48 13.09 -4.77
C PHE A 326 5.58 12.02 -4.80
N ALA A 327 5.94 11.44 -3.65
CA ALA A 327 6.91 10.34 -3.56
C ALA A 327 6.44 9.08 -4.33
N GLY A 328 5.14 8.78 -4.30
CA GLY A 328 4.54 7.70 -5.10
C GLY A 328 4.63 7.93 -6.62
N GLN A 329 4.82 9.17 -7.07
CA GLN A 329 4.93 9.55 -8.47
C GLN A 329 6.39 9.56 -8.95
N TYR A 330 7.15 8.51 -8.61
CA TYR A 330 8.60 8.40 -8.85
C TYR A 330 9.03 8.66 -10.31
N TYR A 331 8.17 8.38 -11.28
CA TYR A 331 8.40 8.66 -12.70
C TYR A 331 8.64 10.15 -13.00
N LYS A 332 8.08 11.07 -12.18
CA LYS A 332 8.36 12.50 -12.27
C LYS A 332 9.83 12.81 -11.95
N LEU A 333 10.42 12.06 -11.01
CA LEU A 333 11.81 12.19 -10.60
C LEU A 333 12.78 11.40 -11.47
N MET A 334 12.33 10.40 -12.23
CA MET A 334 13.19 9.62 -13.15
C MET A 334 13.85 10.47 -14.23
N LYS A 335 13.25 11.62 -14.55
CA LYS A 335 13.85 12.58 -15.49
C LYS A 335 15.01 13.33 -14.84
N ILE A 336 15.15 13.41 -13.53
CA ILE A 336 16.22 14.17 -12.89
C ILE A 336 17.50 13.31 -12.82
N PRO A 337 18.70 13.86 -13.14
CA PRO A 337 19.94 13.10 -13.04
C PRO A 337 20.15 12.56 -11.61
N LYS A 338 20.75 11.37 -11.50
CA LYS A 338 20.78 10.58 -10.26
C LYS A 338 21.30 11.37 -9.05
N ARG A 339 22.45 12.03 -9.18
CA ARG A 339 23.09 12.77 -8.07
C ARG A 339 22.23 13.94 -7.56
N GLN A 340 21.67 14.73 -8.48
CA GLN A 340 20.78 15.84 -8.15
C GLN A 340 19.51 15.33 -7.50
N LYS A 341 18.91 14.26 -8.05
CA LYS A 341 17.74 13.60 -7.47
C LYS A 341 18.00 13.15 -6.03
N GLU A 342 19.14 12.52 -5.78
CA GLU A 342 19.53 12.03 -4.46
C GLU A 342 19.64 13.17 -3.44
N ASN A 343 20.33 14.24 -3.81
CA ASN A 343 20.49 15.42 -2.97
C ASN A 343 19.15 16.14 -2.71
N CYS A 344 18.32 16.29 -3.74
CA CYS A 344 17.01 16.93 -3.61
C CYS A 344 16.11 16.15 -2.63
N ILE A 345 16.09 14.83 -2.73
CA ILE A 345 15.30 13.98 -1.83
C ILE A 345 15.73 14.18 -0.37
N LEU A 346 17.03 14.14 -0.09
CA LEU A 346 17.52 14.36 1.27
C LEU A 346 17.21 15.77 1.79
N HIS A 347 17.38 16.78 0.94
CA HIS A 347 17.02 18.15 1.28
C HIS A 347 15.52 18.29 1.59
N LEU A 348 14.64 17.67 0.79
CA LEU A 348 13.21 17.67 1.08
C LEU A 348 12.88 16.91 2.35
N CYS A 349 13.53 15.77 2.63
CA CYS A 349 13.32 15.04 3.88
C CYS A 349 13.75 15.86 5.11
N GLU A 350 14.89 16.57 5.02
CA GLU A 350 15.35 17.51 6.04
C GLU A 350 14.32 18.64 6.25
N LYS A 351 13.84 19.22 5.16
CA LYS A 351 12.93 20.36 5.17
C LYS A 351 11.56 19.99 5.72
N LEU A 352 10.96 18.91 5.25
CA LEU A 352 9.64 18.46 5.69
C LEU A 352 9.67 18.05 7.17
N SER A 353 10.72 17.37 7.64
CA SER A 353 10.77 16.88 9.03
C SER A 353 11.18 17.97 10.03
N ARG A 354 11.62 19.14 9.53
CA ARG A 354 12.11 20.25 10.35
C ARG A 354 11.16 20.67 11.46
N GLY A 355 9.89 20.90 11.11
CA GLY A 355 8.88 21.37 12.06
C GLY A 355 8.69 20.40 13.21
N PHE A 356 8.60 19.10 12.90
CA PHE A 356 8.51 18.03 13.90
C PHE A 356 9.72 18.04 14.84
N PHE A 357 10.95 18.04 14.30
CA PHE A 357 12.17 18.00 15.11
C PHE A 357 12.32 19.24 15.98
N ARG A 358 11.97 20.43 15.47
CA ARG A 358 12.02 21.68 16.24
C ARG A 358 11.01 21.67 17.38
N ARG A 359 9.76 21.29 17.10
CA ARG A 359 8.69 21.18 18.11
C ARG A 359 9.13 20.29 19.26
N TRP A 360 9.72 19.14 18.95
CA TRP A 360 10.10 18.17 19.97
C TRP A 360 11.44 18.47 20.64
N ALA A 361 12.37 19.20 20.01
CA ALA A 361 13.62 19.63 20.62
C ALA A 361 13.48 20.85 21.54
N LEU A 362 12.40 21.62 21.44
CA LEU A 362 12.22 22.88 22.19
C LEU A 362 12.26 22.69 23.70
N ASP A 363 11.40 21.81 24.24
CA ASP A 363 11.35 21.54 25.68
C ASP A 363 12.67 20.95 26.22
N PRO A 364 13.25 19.89 25.61
CA PRO A 364 14.59 19.40 25.91
C PRO A 364 15.66 20.49 25.95
N PHE A 365 15.71 21.35 24.94
CA PHE A 365 16.68 22.43 24.87
C PHE A 365 16.48 23.45 26.00
N TYR A 366 15.22 23.84 26.24
CA TYR A 366 14.85 24.79 27.29
C TYR A 366 15.22 24.26 28.69
N GLU A 367 15.07 22.96 28.91
CA GLU A 367 15.53 22.25 30.12
C GLU A 367 17.06 22.24 30.23
N LEU A 368 17.77 21.90 29.16
CA LEU A 368 19.25 21.84 29.12
C LEU A 368 19.92 23.17 29.47
N ILE A 369 19.33 24.29 29.02
CA ILE A 369 19.85 25.63 29.35
C ILE A 369 19.36 26.13 30.71
N HIS A 370 18.73 25.27 31.52
CA HIS A 370 18.14 25.62 32.82
C HIS A 370 17.16 26.80 32.73
N LYS A 371 16.37 26.86 31.65
CA LYS A 371 15.33 27.88 31.43
C LYS A 371 15.85 29.33 31.45
N ARG A 372 17.15 29.53 31.14
CA ARG A 372 17.83 30.83 31.24
C ARG A 372 17.48 31.82 30.12
N LEU A 373 16.97 31.34 28.99
CA LEU A 373 16.57 32.18 27.86
C LEU A 373 15.06 32.17 27.69
N PRO A 374 14.42 33.27 27.23
CA PRO A 374 13.01 33.24 26.83
C PRO A 374 12.74 32.17 25.75
N ILE A 375 11.51 31.62 25.72
CA ILE A 375 11.11 30.58 24.75
C ILE A 375 11.33 31.06 23.31
N LEU A 376 10.98 32.31 22.99
CA LEU A 376 11.20 32.91 21.66
C LEU A 376 12.69 32.90 21.25
N CYS A 377 13.61 33.14 22.20
CA CYS A 377 15.04 33.06 21.91
C CYS A 377 15.47 31.61 21.64
N CYS A 378 14.91 30.65 22.37
CA CYS A 378 15.15 29.23 22.14
C CYS A 378 14.67 28.82 20.74
N GLU A 379 13.46 29.21 20.34
CA GLU A 379 12.90 28.93 19.01
C GLU A 379 13.77 29.50 17.89
N GLN A 380 14.32 30.71 18.06
CA GLN A 380 15.23 31.35 17.12
C GLN A 380 16.59 30.64 17.01
N ILE A 381 17.10 30.09 18.13
CA ILE A 381 18.32 29.28 18.12
C ILE A 381 18.06 27.97 17.38
N LEU A 382 16.98 27.25 17.74
CA LEU A 382 16.63 25.97 17.13
C LEU A 382 16.29 26.11 15.64
N ALA A 383 15.79 27.27 15.20
CA ALA A 383 15.53 27.56 13.79
C ALA A 383 16.78 27.46 12.90
N LYS A 384 17.98 27.65 13.47
CA LYS A 384 19.26 27.65 12.73
C LYS A 384 19.94 26.28 12.67
N LEU A 385 19.45 25.33 13.45
CA LEU A 385 20.05 24.01 13.60
C LEU A 385 19.57 23.06 12.50
N ASN A 386 20.32 22.01 12.17
CA ASN A 386 19.86 20.92 11.29
C ASN A 386 19.10 19.82 12.07
N ASN A 387 18.41 18.87 11.42
CA ASN A 387 17.62 17.88 12.16
C ASN A 387 18.50 16.94 12.98
N ARG A 388 19.75 16.71 12.55
CA ARG A 388 20.74 15.98 13.34
C ARG A 388 21.07 16.71 14.64
N ASP A 389 21.29 18.02 14.59
CA ASP A 389 21.54 18.84 15.78
C ASP A 389 20.34 18.81 16.73
N LEU A 390 19.12 18.94 16.20
CA LEU A 390 17.87 18.88 16.97
C LEU A 390 17.67 17.50 17.61
N CYS A 391 17.98 16.42 16.88
CA CYS A 391 17.97 15.05 17.40
C CYS A 391 18.98 14.86 18.52
N ASN A 392 20.21 15.38 18.36
CA ASN A 392 21.24 15.30 19.37
C ASN A 392 20.85 16.04 20.65
N ILE A 393 20.28 17.24 20.55
CA ILE A 393 19.74 17.99 21.69
C ILE A 393 18.73 17.14 22.45
N TYR A 394 17.82 16.49 21.72
CA TYR A 394 16.81 15.60 22.30
C TYR A 394 17.45 14.42 23.04
N LEU A 395 18.40 13.72 22.39
CA LEU A 395 19.08 12.55 22.94
C LEU A 395 19.89 12.89 24.21
N VAL A 396 20.56 14.05 24.22
CA VAL A 396 21.30 14.54 25.38
C VAL A 396 20.37 14.80 26.56
N ALA A 397 19.25 15.49 26.34
CA ALA A 397 18.27 15.75 27.39
C ALA A 397 17.62 14.45 27.92
N ALA A 398 17.46 13.44 27.07
CA ALA A 398 16.94 12.13 27.46
C ALA A 398 17.97 11.25 28.21
N GLY A 399 19.20 11.72 28.41
CA GLY A 399 20.28 10.94 29.05
C GLY A 399 20.79 9.78 28.19
N GLN A 400 20.61 9.85 26.87
CA GLN A 400 20.94 8.78 25.91
C GLN A 400 22.02 9.19 24.91
N ALA A 401 22.76 10.26 25.17
CA ALA A 401 23.92 10.63 24.36
C ALA A 401 25.11 9.71 24.68
N SER A 402 25.66 9.09 23.64
CA SER A 402 26.93 8.35 23.67
C SER A 402 28.11 9.25 23.33
#